data_AF-D5SY52-F1
#
_entry.id   AF-D5SY52-F1
#
_cell.length_a   1.000
_cell.length_b   1.000
_cell.length_c   1.000
_cell.angle_alpha   90.00
_cell.angle_beta   90.00
_cell.angle_gamma   90.00
#
_symmetry.space_group_name_H-M   'P 1'
#
loop_
_entity.id
_entity.type
_entity.pdbx_description
1 polymer ?
#
loop_
_entity_poly.entity_id
_entity_poly.type
_entity_poly.pdbx_seq_one_letter_code
_entity_poly.pdbx_strand_id
1 'polypeptide(L)'
;MQKLMSPGLLIKSRGICIHGPVLLHLPAMSFTYFSGSTIPSMPPILVVAVLLTISNLFMTYAWYGHLKDHAHQPLWIAVLVSWGVAFFEYLVQVPANRFGNDHHISLAQLKILQEVITLAVFVPFAIYYMNRPLSWNFLWAGCCMLGAVYFIFNDPAAKAEKHESAATSQAANEPRATQEASPPLPAVTHSSRED
;
A
#
# COMPACT_ATOMS: atom_id res chain seq x y z
N MET A 1 23.29 -50.20 -21.12
CA MET A 1 23.36 -48.76 -21.46
C MET A 1 22.14 -48.08 -20.85
N GLN A 2 22.38 -47.13 -19.92
CA GLN A 2 21.58 -45.92 -19.60
C GLN A 2 20.05 -46.06 -19.44
N LYS A 3 19.46 -45.93 -18.24
CA LYS A 3 19.23 -44.72 -17.38
C LYS A 3 17.70 -44.68 -17.18
N LEU A 4 17.17 -45.12 -16.04
CA LEU A 4 16.74 -44.25 -14.93
C LEU A 4 16.02 -42.97 -15.41
N MET A 5 14.72 -42.83 -15.16
CA MET A 5 14.24 -42.18 -13.93
C MET A 5 12.71 -42.28 -13.76
N SER A 6 12.33 -42.43 -12.49
CA SER A 6 11.00 -42.66 -11.93
C SER A 6 9.94 -41.57 -12.19
N PRO A 7 8.66 -41.94 -12.01
CA PRO A 7 7.48 -41.08 -12.09
C PRO A 7 7.25 -40.24 -10.84
N GLY A 8 6.29 -39.32 -10.96
CA GLY A 8 5.96 -38.26 -10.02
C GLY A 8 5.93 -38.65 -8.55
N LEU A 9 6.55 -37.80 -7.74
CA LEU A 9 6.28 -37.71 -6.32
C LEU A 9 5.86 -36.28 -5.99
N LEU A 10 4.56 -36.18 -5.76
CA LEU A 10 3.78 -35.06 -5.28
C LEU A 10 4.37 -34.56 -3.95
N ILE A 11 5.19 -33.50 -4.00
CA ILE A 11 5.71 -32.84 -2.80
C ILE A 11 4.57 -32.03 -2.18
N LYS A 12 3.92 -32.68 -1.21
CA LYS A 12 3.03 -32.06 -0.22
C LYS A 12 3.85 -31.09 0.62
N SER A 13 3.79 -29.81 0.26
CA SER A 13 4.40 -28.71 1.02
C SER A 13 3.78 -28.65 2.42
N ARG A 14 4.43 -29.28 3.40
CA ARG A 14 4.23 -29.02 4.82
C ARG A 14 5.11 -27.85 5.20
N GLY A 15 4.59 -26.65 5.01
CA GLY A 15 5.18 -25.39 5.47
C GLY A 15 4.36 -24.79 6.62
N ILE A 16 4.67 -25.24 7.84
CA ILE A 16 4.75 -24.45 9.09
C ILE A 16 3.60 -23.44 9.32
N CYS A 17 2.59 -23.88 10.09
CA CYS A 17 1.73 -22.96 10.84
C CYS A 17 2.55 -22.41 12.03
N ILE A 18 3.10 -21.20 11.90
CA ILE A 18 3.56 -20.44 13.08
C ILE A 18 2.32 -19.89 13.78
N HIS A 19 1.76 -20.72 14.67
CA HIS A 19 0.94 -20.22 15.77
C HIS A 19 1.87 -19.55 16.77
N GLY A 20 1.87 -18.23 16.77
CA GLY A 20 2.46 -17.42 17.83
C GLY A 20 1.57 -16.21 18.06
N PRO A 21 0.59 -16.28 18.98
CA PRO A 21 0.00 -15.07 19.54
C PRO A 21 1.03 -14.52 20.54
N VAL A 22 2.11 -13.93 20.04
CA VAL A 22 2.99 -13.12 20.87
C VAL A 22 2.31 -11.78 21.06
N LEU A 23 1.61 -11.77 22.18
CA LEU A 23 0.99 -10.66 22.88
C LEU A 23 2.00 -9.53 23.13
N LEU A 24 2.25 -8.70 22.12
CA LEU A 24 2.68 -7.31 22.32
C LEU A 24 1.45 -6.44 22.09
N HIS A 25 0.63 -6.37 23.13
CA HIS A 25 -0.43 -5.38 23.27
C HIS A 25 0.24 -4.02 23.51
N LEU A 26 0.96 -3.52 22.50
CA LEU A 26 1.17 -2.09 22.38
C LEU A 26 -0.22 -1.52 22.14
N PRO A 27 -0.62 -0.41 22.79
CA PRO A 27 -1.71 0.37 22.24
C PRO A 27 -1.29 0.64 20.80
N ALA A 28 -2.00 0.05 19.83
CA ALA A 28 -1.96 0.54 18.48
C ALA A 28 -2.18 2.03 18.68
N MET A 29 -1.13 2.83 18.42
CA MET A 29 -1.29 4.27 18.40
C MET A 29 -2.25 4.47 17.25
N SER A 30 -3.52 4.50 17.64
CA SER A 30 -4.62 5.03 16.91
C SER A 30 -4.20 6.46 16.67
N PHE A 31 -3.46 6.66 15.57
CA PHE A 31 -3.45 7.90 14.82
C PHE A 31 -4.83 8.03 14.16
N THR A 32 -5.86 7.82 14.97
CA THR A 32 -7.23 8.12 14.67
C THR A 32 -7.28 9.62 14.75
N TYR A 33 -7.70 10.19 13.62
CA TYR A 33 -8.16 11.55 13.50
C TYR A 33 -7.07 12.62 13.55
N PHE A 34 -6.36 12.76 12.43
CA PHE A 34 -6.36 14.09 11.81
C PHE A 34 -7.81 14.40 11.36
N SER A 35 -8.70 14.64 12.33
CA SER A 35 -10.01 15.27 12.13
C SER A 35 -9.82 16.74 12.50
N GLY A 36 -9.05 17.42 11.65
CA GLY A 36 -9.04 18.87 11.59
C GLY A 36 -9.91 19.26 10.40
N SER A 37 -11.21 19.41 10.66
CA SER A 37 -12.15 20.16 9.84
C SER A 37 -11.49 21.41 9.25
N THR A 38 -11.76 21.66 7.96
CA THR A 38 -11.29 22.76 7.08
C THR A 38 -9.89 22.61 6.47
N ILE A 39 -9.59 21.50 5.79
CA ILE A 39 -8.71 21.58 4.62
C ILE A 39 -9.61 21.95 3.44
N PRO A 40 -9.31 23.00 2.64
CA PRO A 40 -10.04 23.25 1.39
C PRO A 40 -10.10 21.96 0.57
N SER A 41 -11.10 21.81 -0.28
CA SER A 41 -11.38 20.66 -1.17
C SER A 41 -10.21 20.29 -2.09
N MET A 42 -9.07 19.90 -1.52
CA MET A 42 -7.87 19.52 -2.22
C MET A 42 -8.01 18.06 -2.59
N PRO A 43 -7.68 17.70 -3.84
CA PRO A 43 -7.77 16.32 -4.27
C PRO A 43 -6.83 15.46 -3.41
N PRO A 44 -7.29 14.32 -2.85
CA PRO A 44 -6.50 13.48 -1.94
C PRO A 44 -5.11 13.11 -2.49
N ILE A 45 -5.00 12.96 -3.81
CA ILE A 45 -3.74 12.65 -4.50
C ILE A 45 -2.68 13.74 -4.34
N LEU A 46 -3.08 15.00 -4.22
CA LEU A 46 -2.15 16.12 -4.03
C LEU A 46 -1.55 16.10 -2.63
N VAL A 47 -2.36 15.77 -1.61
CA VAL A 47 -1.88 15.58 -0.23
C VAL A 47 -0.86 14.44 -0.20
N VAL A 48 -1.20 13.28 -0.79
CA VAL A 48 -0.29 12.14 -0.89
C VAL A 48 1.00 12.52 -1.63
N ALA A 49 0.89 13.20 -2.78
CA ALA A 49 2.06 13.60 -3.57
C ALA A 49 2.99 14.54 -2.80
N VAL A 50 2.47 15.51 -2.06
CA VAL A 50 3.28 16.43 -1.24
C VAL A 50 3.99 15.68 -0.12
N LEU A 51 3.29 14.81 0.62
CA LEU A 51 3.92 14.01 1.68
C LEU A 51 4.99 13.09 1.11
N LEU A 52 4.70 12.40 0.00
CA LEU A 52 5.67 11.55 -0.69
C LEU A 52 6.87 12.35 -1.21
N THR A 53 6.69 13.59 -1.66
CA THR A 53 7.80 14.46 -2.09
C THR A 53 8.71 14.82 -0.93
N ILE A 54 8.14 15.18 0.23
CA ILE A 54 8.91 15.47 1.44
C ILE A 54 9.69 14.22 1.88
N SER A 55 9.02 13.07 1.91
CA SER A 55 9.65 11.77 2.19
C SER A 55 10.83 11.49 1.25
N ASN A 56 10.63 11.75 -0.05
CA ASN A 56 11.65 11.53 -1.07
C ASN A 56 12.91 12.39 -0.89
N LEU A 57 12.74 13.63 -0.44
CA LEU A 57 13.86 14.52 -0.14
C LEU A 57 14.73 13.94 0.98
N PHE A 58 14.11 13.47 2.06
CA PHE A 58 14.84 12.77 3.14
C PHE A 58 15.53 11.52 2.63
N MET A 59 14.84 10.71 1.82
CA MET A 59 15.41 9.50 1.23
C MET A 59 16.64 9.79 0.35
N THR A 60 16.52 10.75 -0.56
CA THR A 60 17.59 11.16 -1.47
C THR A 60 18.78 11.71 -0.69
N TYR A 61 18.54 12.49 0.36
CA TYR A 61 19.60 12.98 1.24
C TYR A 61 20.27 11.85 2.03
N ALA A 62 19.49 10.92 2.59
CA ALA A 62 20.03 9.78 3.34
C ALA A 62 20.95 8.90 2.48
N TRP A 63 20.63 8.74 1.20
CA TRP A 63 21.43 7.94 0.26
C TRP A 63 22.66 8.67 -0.28
N TYR A 64 22.51 9.96 -0.63
CA TYR A 64 23.53 10.66 -1.42
C TYR A 64 24.20 11.82 -0.70
N GLY A 65 23.57 12.38 0.35
CA GLY A 65 24.09 13.52 1.10
C GLY A 65 25.48 13.26 1.67
N HIS A 66 25.71 12.04 2.19
CA HIS A 66 26.99 11.65 2.75
C HIS A 66 28.14 11.65 1.71
N LEU A 67 27.86 11.47 0.42
CA LEU A 67 28.88 11.50 -0.64
C LEU A 67 29.43 12.92 -0.87
N LYS A 68 28.66 13.96 -0.50
CA LYS A 68 29.07 15.35 -0.67
C LYS A 68 29.62 15.94 0.62
N ASP A 69 28.88 15.81 1.72
CA ASP A 69 29.19 16.54 2.97
C ASP A 69 30.15 15.77 3.88
N HIS A 70 30.19 14.44 3.74
CA HIS A 70 30.88 13.54 4.67
C HIS A 70 31.76 12.51 3.95
N ALA A 71 32.27 12.84 2.75
CA ALA A 71 33.06 11.91 1.93
C ALA A 71 34.33 11.39 2.62
N HIS A 72 34.84 12.10 3.64
CA HIS A 72 36.03 11.72 4.41
C HIS A 72 35.71 11.16 5.80
N GLN A 73 34.43 11.04 6.14
CA GLN A 73 34.02 10.47 7.42
C GLN A 73 33.98 8.94 7.35
N PRO A 74 34.28 8.26 8.47
CA PRO A 74 34.23 6.81 8.52
C PRO A 74 32.81 6.29 8.26
N LEU A 75 32.72 5.17 7.54
CA LEU A 75 31.46 4.59 7.04
C LEU A 75 30.38 4.41 8.12
N TRP A 76 30.77 4.10 9.36
CA TRP A 76 29.82 3.91 10.45
C TRP A 76 29.04 5.18 10.79
N ILE A 77 29.65 6.37 10.66
CA ILE A 77 28.97 7.65 10.88
C ILE A 77 27.97 7.90 9.76
N ALA A 78 28.38 7.68 8.51
CA ALA A 78 27.49 7.81 7.36
C ALA A 78 26.25 6.90 7.51
N VAL A 79 26.43 5.63 7.89
CA VAL A 79 25.33 4.69 8.12
C VAL A 79 24.40 5.16 9.24
N LEU A 80 24.94 5.61 10.38
CA LEU A 80 24.12 6.08 11.51
C LEU A 80 23.31 7.33 11.17
N VAL A 81 23.93 8.29 10.47
CA VAL A 81 23.24 9.51 10.03
C VAL A 81 22.17 9.15 9.01
N SER A 82 22.47 8.32 8.01
CA SER A 82 21.49 7.86 7.02
C SER A 82 20.31 7.13 7.68
N TRP A 83 20.56 6.30 8.70
CA TRP A 83 19.50 5.67 9.48
C TRP A 83 18.65 6.68 10.25
N GLY A 84 19.28 7.69 10.88
CA GLY A 84 18.57 8.76 11.55
C GLY A 84 17.67 9.56 10.61
N VAL A 85 18.13 9.86 9.40
CA VAL A 85 17.32 10.55 8.38
C VAL A 85 16.20 9.64 7.84
N ALA A 86 16.50 8.37 7.58
CA ALA A 86 15.50 7.40 7.13
C ALA A 86 14.35 7.23 8.14
N PHE A 87 14.63 7.35 9.44
CA PHE A 87 13.56 7.35 10.45
C PHE A 87 12.53 8.47 10.22
N PHE A 88 12.98 9.70 9.91
CA PHE A 88 12.06 10.81 9.61
C PHE A 88 11.31 10.63 8.28
N GLU A 89 11.96 10.03 7.28
CA GLU A 89 11.32 9.61 6.02
C GLU A 89 10.12 8.70 6.32
N TYR A 90 10.31 7.65 7.13
CA TYR A 90 9.23 6.72 7.49
C TYR A 90 8.07 7.39 8.24
N LEU A 91 8.34 8.39 9.08
CA LEU A 91 7.31 9.15 9.79
C LEU A 91 6.39 9.91 8.83
N VAL A 92 6.85 10.27 7.63
CA VAL A 92 6.04 10.94 6.60
C VAL A 92 5.48 9.94 5.60
N GLN A 93 6.27 8.95 5.19
CA GLN A 93 5.90 7.92 4.21
C GLN A 93 4.71 7.08 4.68
N VAL A 94 4.71 6.63 5.94
CA VAL A 94 3.67 5.74 6.45
C VAL A 94 2.31 6.44 6.50
N PRO A 95 2.16 7.66 7.06
CA PRO A 95 0.91 8.41 6.98
C PRO A 95 0.46 8.71 5.54
N ALA A 96 1.40 9.02 4.62
CA ALA A 96 1.07 9.28 3.22
C ALA A 96 0.41 8.06 2.57
N ASN A 97 1.00 6.88 2.78
CA ASN A 97 0.50 5.64 2.18
C ASN A 97 -0.84 5.21 2.78
N ARG A 98 -1.01 5.37 4.10
CA ARG A 98 -2.28 5.09 4.78
C ARG A 98 -3.38 6.02 4.30
N PHE A 99 -3.10 7.32 4.21
CA PHE A 99 -4.06 8.30 3.67
C PHE A 99 -4.43 7.99 2.22
N GLY A 100 -3.47 7.60 1.37
CA GLY A 100 -3.76 7.19 0.00
C GLY A 100 -4.66 5.94 -0.09
N ASN A 101 -4.37 4.92 0.71
CA ASN A 101 -5.18 3.70 0.78
C ASN A 101 -6.61 4.01 1.26
N ASP A 102 -6.77 4.86 2.28
CA ASP A 102 -8.07 5.26 2.81
C ASP A 102 -8.92 6.04 1.79
N HIS A 103 -8.29 6.67 0.77
CA HIS A 103 -8.95 7.42 -0.30
C HIS A 103 -9.05 6.63 -1.63
N HIS A 104 -9.02 5.29 -1.57
CA HIS A 104 -9.18 4.39 -2.71
C HIS A 104 -8.10 4.52 -3.80
N ILE A 105 -6.87 4.88 -3.43
CA ILE A 105 -5.72 4.78 -4.32
C ILE A 105 -5.08 3.40 -4.11
N SER A 106 -4.90 2.63 -5.18
CA SER A 106 -4.39 1.25 -5.07
C SER A 106 -2.91 1.23 -4.71
N LEU A 107 -2.44 0.14 -4.09
CA LEU A 107 -1.01 -0.03 -3.74
C LEU A 107 -0.09 0.14 -4.97
N ALA A 108 -0.51 -0.36 -6.12
CA ALA A 108 0.23 -0.20 -7.37
C ALA A 108 0.33 1.27 -7.81
N GLN A 109 -0.76 2.03 -7.68
CA GLN A 109 -0.77 3.46 -7.98
C GLN A 109 0.11 4.26 -7.01
N LEU A 110 0.08 3.96 -5.71
CA LEU A 110 0.97 4.58 -4.72
C LEU A 110 2.44 4.34 -5.08
N LYS A 111 2.79 3.11 -5.47
CA LYS A 111 4.17 2.75 -5.81
C LYS A 111 4.64 3.50 -7.05
N ILE A 112 3.86 3.51 -8.12
CA ILE A 112 4.22 4.24 -9.34
C ILE A 112 4.30 5.74 -9.06
N LEU A 113 3.39 6.30 -8.28
CA LEU A 113 3.45 7.71 -7.88
C LEU A 113 4.76 8.00 -7.13
N GLN A 114 5.15 7.14 -6.20
CA GLN A 114 6.42 7.25 -5.48
C GLN A 114 7.62 7.23 -6.44
N GLU A 115 7.61 6.38 -7.46
CA GLU A 115 8.70 6.28 -8.44
C GLU A 115 8.76 7.49 -9.41
N VAL A 116 7.61 8.09 -9.74
CA VAL A 116 7.59 9.35 -10.49
C VAL A 116 8.18 10.48 -9.64
N ILE A 117 7.83 10.52 -8.35
CA ILE A 117 8.35 11.51 -7.40
C ILE A 117 9.83 11.30 -7.14
N THR A 118 10.33 10.06 -7.00
CA THR A 118 11.77 9.79 -6.85
C THR A 118 12.55 10.37 -8.01
N LEU A 119 12.14 10.11 -9.25
CA LEU A 119 12.82 10.67 -10.42
C LEU A 119 12.70 12.21 -10.45
N ALA A 120 11.52 12.76 -10.18
CA ALA A 120 11.29 14.20 -10.20
C ALA A 120 12.14 14.95 -9.16
N VAL A 121 12.35 14.38 -7.97
CA VAL A 121 13.19 14.94 -6.90
C VAL A 121 14.67 14.68 -7.16
N PHE A 122 15.00 13.52 -7.70
CA PHE A 122 16.39 13.16 -7.98
C PHE A 122 17.04 14.03 -9.06
N VAL A 123 16.30 14.45 -10.09
CA VAL A 123 16.82 15.33 -11.17
C VAL A 123 17.41 16.65 -10.65
N PRO A 124 16.65 17.50 -9.94
CA PRO A 124 17.18 18.74 -9.39
C PRO A 124 18.24 18.46 -8.32
N PHE A 125 18.11 17.38 -7.55
CA PHE A 125 19.15 16.97 -6.60
C PHE A 125 20.49 16.66 -7.32
N ALA A 126 20.47 15.88 -8.39
CA ALA A 126 21.69 15.53 -9.13
C ALA A 126 22.37 16.76 -9.76
N ILE A 127 21.58 17.68 -10.32
CA ILE A 127 22.09 18.88 -10.98
C ILE A 127 22.59 19.90 -9.95
N TYR A 128 21.74 20.31 -9.01
CA TYR A 128 22.03 21.41 -8.09
C TYR A 128 22.83 20.98 -6.87
N TYR A 129 22.51 19.82 -6.29
CA TYR A 129 23.20 19.34 -5.10
C TYR A 129 24.50 18.62 -5.50
N MET A 130 24.46 17.65 -6.41
CA MET A 130 25.64 16.85 -6.74
C MET A 130 26.53 17.44 -7.85
N ASN A 131 26.09 18.49 -8.56
CA ASN A 131 26.78 19.05 -9.74
C ASN A 131 27.14 17.97 -10.78
N ARG A 132 26.28 16.96 -10.96
CA ARG A 132 26.48 15.89 -11.94
C ARG A 132 25.60 16.15 -13.17
N PRO A 133 26.17 16.16 -14.40
CA PRO A 133 25.37 16.28 -15.60
C PRO A 133 24.51 15.02 -15.77
N LEU A 134 23.22 15.20 -16.02
CA LEU A 134 22.31 14.10 -16.33
C LEU A 134 22.46 13.69 -17.80
N SER A 135 22.49 12.38 -18.04
CA SER A 135 22.47 11.82 -19.39
C SER A 135 21.07 11.95 -20.00
N TRP A 136 21.01 12.07 -21.34
CA TRP A 136 19.76 12.00 -22.10
C TRP A 136 18.97 10.69 -21.86
N ASN A 137 19.65 9.61 -21.45
CA ASN A 137 19.00 8.36 -21.07
C ASN A 137 18.06 8.54 -19.86
N PHE A 138 18.35 9.51 -18.98
CA PHE A 138 17.52 9.80 -17.82
C PHE A 138 16.18 10.42 -18.23
N LEU A 139 16.18 11.27 -19.26
CA LEU A 139 14.95 11.81 -19.86
C LEU A 139 14.11 10.68 -20.48
N TRP A 140 14.74 9.77 -21.23
CA TRP A 140 14.04 8.61 -21.78
C TRP A 140 13.46 7.70 -20.70
N ALA A 141 14.19 7.47 -19.60
CA ALA A 141 13.66 6.74 -18.45
C ALA A 141 12.44 7.45 -17.84
N GLY A 142 12.49 8.78 -17.68
CA GLY A 142 11.33 9.57 -17.26
C GLY A 142 10.13 9.42 -18.19
N CYS A 143 10.34 9.45 -19.51
CA CYS A 143 9.30 9.20 -20.50
C CYS A 143 8.70 7.79 -20.39
N CYS A 144 9.52 6.76 -20.17
CA CYS A 144 9.04 5.40 -19.93
C CYS A 144 8.17 5.31 -18.67
N MET A 145 8.50 6.07 -17.63
CA MET A 145 7.71 6.11 -16.39
C MET A 145 6.35 6.77 -16.58
N LEU A 146 6.23 7.77 -17.46
CA LEU A 146 4.93 8.30 -17.88
C LEU A 146 4.07 7.22 -18.57
N GLY A 147 4.69 6.34 -19.36
CA GLY A 147 4.03 5.15 -19.91
C GLY A 147 3.52 4.19 -18.84
N ALA A 148 4.32 3.92 -17.80
CA ALA A 148 3.91 3.10 -16.67
C ALA A 148 2.71 3.69 -15.92
N VAL A 149 2.69 5.02 -15.71
CA VAL A 149 1.53 5.75 -15.16
C VAL A 149 0.31 5.54 -16.04
N TYR A 150 0.43 5.71 -17.36
CA TYR A 150 -0.70 5.53 -18.27
C TYR A 150 -1.30 4.12 -18.17
N PHE A 151 -0.48 3.07 -18.12
CA PHE A 151 -0.98 1.69 -18.04
C PHE A 151 -1.66 1.37 -16.71
N ILE A 152 -1.05 1.76 -15.59
CA ILE A 152 -1.60 1.45 -14.25
C ILE A 152 -2.91 2.22 -13.97
N PHE A 153 -3.04 3.44 -14.49
CA PHE A 153 -4.27 4.22 -14.31
C PHE A 153 -5.37 3.85 -15.32
N ASN A 154 -5.02 3.18 -16.43
CA ASN A 154 -5.99 2.69 -17.42
C ASN A 154 -6.26 1.18 -17.33
N ASP A 155 -5.66 0.47 -16.37
CA ASP A 155 -5.90 -0.96 -16.16
C ASP A 155 -7.39 -1.22 -15.82
N PRO A 156 -8.13 -1.96 -16.67
CA PRO A 156 -9.51 -2.33 -16.39
C PRO A 156 -9.68 -3.16 -15.10
N ALA A 157 -8.67 -3.94 -14.70
CA ALA A 157 -8.70 -4.75 -13.49
C ALA A 157 -8.72 -3.90 -12.21
N ALA A 158 -7.95 -2.81 -12.18
CA ALA A 158 -7.95 -1.86 -11.06
C ALA A 158 -9.30 -1.13 -10.90
N LYS A 159 -10.09 -1.02 -11.97
CA LYS A 159 -11.46 -0.48 -11.91
C LYS A 159 -12.43 -1.50 -11.32
N ALA A 160 -12.25 -2.79 -11.60
CA ALA A 160 -13.13 -3.85 -11.12
C ALA A 160 -13.11 -3.98 -9.58
N GLU A 161 -11.95 -3.89 -8.93
CA GLU A 161 -11.83 -3.91 -7.46
C GLU A 161 -12.62 -2.76 -6.79
N LYS A 162 -12.65 -1.59 -7.46
CA LYS A 162 -13.40 -0.41 -7.00
C LYS A 162 -14.91 -0.63 -7.05
N HIS A 163 -15.40 -1.39 -8.05
CA HIS A 163 -16.80 -1.76 -8.18
C HIS A 163 -17.21 -2.88 -7.20
N GLU A 164 -16.32 -3.83 -6.92
CA GLU A 164 -16.61 -4.94 -6.00
C GLU A 164 -16.68 -4.49 -4.53
N SER A 165 -15.83 -3.53 -4.13
CA SER A 165 -15.92 -2.89 -2.80
C SER A 165 -17.21 -2.07 -2.62
N ALA A 166 -17.70 -1.44 -3.69
CA ALA A 166 -18.98 -0.72 -3.67
C ALA A 166 -20.19 -1.67 -3.59
N ALA A 167 -20.15 -2.79 -4.33
CA ALA A 167 -21.19 -3.81 -4.30
C ALA A 167 -21.28 -4.52 -2.94
N THR A 168 -20.13 -4.81 -2.31
CA THR A 168 -20.08 -5.46 -0.99
C THR A 168 -20.58 -4.53 0.13
N SER A 169 -20.30 -3.23 0.05
CA SER A 169 -20.85 -2.24 1.01
C SER A 169 -22.36 -2.02 0.83
N GLN A 170 -22.90 -2.20 -0.38
CA GLN A 170 -24.34 -2.13 -0.63
C GLN A 170 -25.07 -3.41 -0.19
N ALA A 171 -24.48 -4.59 -0.38
CA ALA A 171 -25.04 -5.86 0.10
C ALA A 171 -25.11 -5.94 1.64
N ALA A 172 -24.24 -5.25 2.37
CA ALA A 172 -24.27 -5.18 3.82
C ALA A 172 -25.34 -4.23 4.40
N ASN A 173 -25.94 -3.36 3.57
CA ASN A 173 -26.92 -2.35 3.99
C ASN A 173 -28.34 -2.61 3.47
N GLU A 174 -28.57 -3.77 2.84
CA GLU A 174 -29.91 -4.24 2.50
C GLU A 174 -30.52 -4.89 3.75
N PRO A 175 -31.63 -4.34 4.33
CA PRO A 175 -32.30 -5.01 5.42
C PRO A 175 -32.83 -6.34 4.89
N ARG A 176 -32.48 -7.42 5.59
CA ARG A 176 -32.96 -8.78 5.38
C ARG A 176 -34.49 -8.86 5.52
N ALA A 177 -35.21 -8.34 4.55
CA ALA A 177 -36.62 -8.59 4.27
C ALA A 177 -36.60 -9.48 3.02
N THR A 178 -36.71 -10.80 3.12
CA THR A 178 -37.99 -11.46 3.39
C THR A 178 -37.65 -12.91 3.74
N GLN A 179 -37.74 -13.29 5.01
CA GLN A 179 -37.76 -14.70 5.39
C GLN A 179 -38.81 -14.91 6.47
N GLU A 180 -40.06 -14.65 6.09
CA GLU A 180 -41.23 -15.10 6.84
C GLU A 180 -42.36 -15.37 5.85
N ALA A 181 -42.55 -16.65 5.52
CA ALA A 181 -43.80 -17.22 5.01
C ALA A 181 -43.64 -18.74 4.89
N SER A 182 -43.54 -19.44 6.01
CA SER A 182 -43.95 -20.85 6.07
C SER A 182 -45.42 -20.86 6.53
N PRO A 183 -46.35 -21.52 5.82
CA PRO A 183 -47.76 -21.48 6.18
C PRO A 183 -47.99 -22.18 7.53
N PRO A 184 -48.93 -21.70 8.37
CA PRO A 184 -49.24 -22.36 9.63
C PRO A 184 -49.87 -23.73 9.35
N LEU A 185 -49.24 -24.79 9.86
CA LEU A 185 -49.84 -26.11 9.92
C LEU A 185 -51.15 -26.02 10.72
N PRO A 186 -52.26 -26.60 10.25
CA PRO A 186 -53.51 -26.58 11.01
C PRO A 186 -53.35 -27.31 12.35
N ALA A 187 -53.94 -26.71 13.38
CA ALA A 187 -53.99 -27.20 14.73
C ALA A 187 -54.42 -28.67 14.80
N VAL A 188 -53.57 -29.50 15.40
CA VAL A 188 -53.94 -30.86 15.83
C VAL A 188 -54.87 -30.70 17.02
N THR A 189 -56.16 -30.89 16.79
CA THR A 189 -57.16 -31.00 17.86
C THR A 189 -56.91 -32.32 18.59
N HIS A 190 -56.38 -32.23 19.81
CA HIS A 190 -56.48 -33.30 20.79
C HIS A 190 -57.97 -33.50 21.14
N SER A 191 -58.59 -34.57 20.64
CA SER A 191 -59.78 -35.16 21.24
C SER A 191 -59.35 -36.42 21.97
N SER A 192 -59.24 -36.32 23.29
CA SER A 192 -58.99 -37.43 24.21
C SER A 192 -60.30 -38.16 24.55
N ARG A 193 -60.18 -39.49 24.79
CA ARG A 193 -61.10 -40.41 25.51
C ARG A 193 -62.38 -40.87 24.79
N GLU A 194 -62.51 -42.16 24.48
CA GLU A 194 -62.83 -43.35 25.31
C GLU A 194 -64.35 -43.49 25.54
N ASP A 195 -64.88 -44.66 25.15
CA ASP A 195 -66.07 -45.39 25.63
C ASP A 195 -67.36 -44.65 26.03
#